data_AF-A0A540LCN1-F1
#
_entry.id   AF-A0A540LCN1-F1
#
_cell.length_a   1.000
_cell.length_b   1.000
_cell.length_c   1.000
_cell.angle_alpha   90.00
_cell.angle_beta   90.00
_cell.angle_gamma   90.00
#
_symmetry.space_group_name_H-M   'P 1'
#
loop_
_entity.id
_entity.type
_entity.pdbx_description
1 polymer ?
#
loop_
_entity_poly.entity_id
_entity_poly.type
_entity_poly.pdbx_seq_one_letter_code
_entity_poly.pdbx_strand_id
1 'polypeptide(L)'
;MCSTVQSANKPHAVCIPFPAQSHIKAMLKLARLIHTRGFHITFVNTEFNHERFLKSQGPNSLDGLPDFRFEAIPDGLPESDEGATQDVTLLAEAVMKDRFLAPFRDLLVRLNEKASCVSPVTCIVSDGGMSPFAITAAEEFGLPIALFHTIAACSFMGYKHYRALIEKGLVPLKGETEIN
;
A
#
# COMPACT_ATOMS: atom_id res chain seq x y z
N MET A 1 16.04 23.02 17.43
CA MET A 1 15.06 24.04 17.02
C MET A 1 14.96 23.98 15.50
N CYS A 2 13.85 23.49 14.97
CA CYS A 2 13.66 23.36 13.53
C CYS A 2 13.52 24.77 12.93
N SER A 3 14.31 25.09 11.91
CA SER A 3 14.28 26.37 11.23
C SER A 3 12.93 26.57 10.55
N THR A 4 12.34 27.75 10.75
CA THR A 4 11.06 28.21 10.22
C THR A 4 11.11 28.38 8.70
N VAL A 5 11.17 27.28 7.97
CA VAL A 5 10.58 27.21 6.64
C VAL A 5 9.29 26.43 6.84
N GLN A 6 8.21 27.17 7.12
CA GLN A 6 6.85 26.68 6.96
C GLN A 6 6.79 26.15 5.52
N SER A 7 6.88 24.84 5.31
CA SER A 7 6.65 24.28 3.99
C SER A 7 5.25 24.74 3.63
N ALA A 8 5.10 25.54 2.57
CA ALA A 8 3.80 25.88 2.01
C ALA A 8 2.94 24.62 2.05
N ASN A 9 1.71 24.71 2.58
CA ASN A 9 0.89 23.58 3.04
C ASN A 9 0.67 22.52 1.94
N LYS A 10 1.68 21.68 1.68
CA LYS A 10 1.69 20.71 0.58
C LYS A 10 0.72 19.60 0.96
N PRO A 11 -0.21 19.22 0.07
CA PRO A 11 -1.05 18.06 0.34
C PRO A 11 -0.16 16.83 0.50
N HIS A 12 -0.46 16.01 1.49
CA HIS A 12 0.31 14.83 1.84
C HIS A 12 -0.48 13.58 1.46
N ALA A 13 0.06 12.79 0.54
CA ALA A 13 -0.49 11.50 0.12
C ALA A 13 0.29 10.34 0.74
N VAL A 14 -0.43 9.42 1.38
CA VAL A 14 0.11 8.12 1.79
C VAL A 14 -0.19 7.09 0.71
N CYS A 15 0.84 6.53 0.08
CA CYS A 15 0.73 5.56 -0.99
C CYS A 15 1.04 4.15 -0.46
N ILE A 16 0.07 3.24 -0.50
CA ILE A 16 0.22 1.86 -0.01
C ILE A 16 -0.01 0.84 -1.14
N PRO A 17 1.05 0.25 -1.73
CA PRO A 17 0.94 -0.79 -2.73
C PRO A 17 0.54 -2.13 -2.11
N PHE A 18 0.02 -3.05 -2.93
CA PHE A 18 0.06 -4.47 -2.57
C PHE A 18 1.52 -4.95 -2.57
N PRO A 19 1.98 -5.76 -1.59
CA PRO A 19 3.38 -6.11 -1.39
C PRO A 19 3.94 -7.14 -2.38
N ALA A 20 3.55 -7.02 -3.65
CA ALA A 20 4.13 -7.76 -4.78
C ALA A 20 4.94 -6.82 -5.70
N GLN A 21 6.03 -7.32 -6.26
CA GLN A 21 7.02 -6.51 -6.99
C GLN A 21 6.42 -5.62 -8.08
N SER A 22 5.51 -6.16 -8.91
CA SER A 22 4.87 -5.40 -10.00
C SER A 22 3.98 -4.26 -9.49
N HIS A 23 3.25 -4.51 -8.39
CA HIS A 23 2.38 -3.53 -7.74
C HIS A 23 3.19 -2.41 -7.10
N ILE A 24 4.25 -2.74 -6.35
CA ILE A 24 5.17 -1.77 -5.75
C ILE A 24 5.75 -0.86 -6.83
N LYS A 25 6.25 -1.42 -7.94
CA LYS A 25 6.83 -0.63 -9.04
C LYS A 25 5.81 0.29 -9.71
N ALA A 26 4.58 -0.19 -9.92
CA ALA A 26 3.52 0.61 -10.52
C ALA A 26 3.09 1.77 -9.60
N MET A 27 2.86 1.49 -8.31
CA MET A 27 2.53 2.52 -7.32
C MET A 27 3.67 3.52 -7.16
N LEU A 28 4.94 3.09 -7.17
CA LEU A 28 6.09 3.99 -7.04
C LEU A 28 6.17 4.97 -8.22
N LYS A 29 5.86 4.52 -9.44
CA LYS A 29 5.75 5.41 -10.61
C LYS A 29 4.62 6.42 -10.43
N LEU A 30 3.45 5.98 -9.97
CA LEU A 30 2.32 6.88 -9.70
C LEU A 30 2.66 7.90 -8.60
N ALA A 31 3.25 7.46 -7.50
CA ALA A 31 3.67 8.29 -6.38
C ALA A 31 4.67 9.38 -6.83
N ARG A 32 5.64 9.03 -7.68
CA ARG A 32 6.56 10.01 -8.29
C ARG A 32 5.83 11.03 -9.15
N LEU A 33 4.83 10.63 -9.92
CA LEU A 33 4.00 11.58 -10.69
C LEU A 33 3.21 12.51 -9.78
N ILE A 34 2.60 11.98 -8.71
CA ILE A 34 1.86 12.78 -7.71
C ILE A 34 2.81 13.78 -7.01
N HIS A 35 4.01 13.35 -6.66
CA HIS A 35 5.08 14.21 -6.11
C HIS A 35 5.42 15.37 -7.04
N THR A 36 5.58 15.12 -8.36
CA THR A 36 5.82 16.21 -9.34
C THR A 36 4.68 17.23 -9.42
N ARG A 37 3.48 16.91 -8.89
CA ARG A 37 2.34 17.83 -8.77
C ARG A 37 2.30 18.59 -7.44
N GLY A 38 3.35 18.51 -6.64
CA GLY A 38 3.53 19.30 -5.41
C GLY A 38 3.07 18.62 -4.13
N PHE A 39 2.77 17.32 -4.16
CA PHE A 39 2.43 16.56 -2.96
C PHE A 39 3.67 16.16 -2.17
N HIS A 40 3.54 16.15 -0.84
CA HIS A 40 4.40 15.33 0.01
C HIS A 40 3.96 13.87 -0.13
N ILE A 41 4.90 12.95 -0.31
CA ILE A 41 4.63 11.51 -0.42
C ILE A 41 5.21 10.77 0.78
N THR A 42 4.36 9.96 1.41
CA THR A 42 4.82 8.83 2.23
C THR A 42 4.49 7.54 1.48
N PHE A 43 5.52 6.83 1.03
CA PHE A 43 5.38 5.54 0.36
C PHE A 43 5.55 4.41 1.39
N VAL A 44 4.54 3.56 1.54
CA VAL A 44 4.53 2.53 2.58
C VAL A 44 4.97 1.19 1.99
N ASN A 45 6.01 0.59 2.55
CA ASN A 45 6.40 -0.79 2.29
C ASN A 45 5.92 -1.70 3.42
N THR A 46 5.90 -3.01 3.19
CA THR A 46 6.01 -3.96 4.31
C THR A 46 7.44 -3.95 4.82
N GLU A 47 7.66 -4.25 6.10
CA GLU A 47 9.01 -4.39 6.68
C GLU A 47 9.86 -5.37 5.85
N PHE A 48 9.31 -6.53 5.48
CA PHE A 48 9.96 -7.49 4.59
C PHE A 48 10.46 -6.87 3.27
N ASN A 49 9.58 -6.14 2.56
CA ASN A 49 9.97 -5.51 1.30
C ASN A 49 10.94 -4.34 1.52
N HIS A 50 10.79 -3.61 2.61
CA HIS A 50 11.68 -2.51 2.98
C HIS A 50 13.11 -3.03 3.19
N GLU A 51 13.29 -4.08 3.98
CA GLU A 51 14.59 -4.74 4.20
C GLU A 51 15.17 -5.33 2.93
N ARG A 52 14.34 -5.94 2.08
CA ARG A 52 14.76 -6.48 0.78
C ARG A 52 15.28 -5.38 -0.15
N PHE A 53 14.69 -4.19 -0.14
CA PHE A 53 15.22 -3.04 -0.88
C PHE A 53 16.57 -2.60 -0.33
N LEU A 54 16.71 -2.45 0.98
CA LEU A 54 17.98 -2.06 1.62
C LEU A 54 19.10 -3.07 1.33
N LYS A 55 18.81 -4.37 1.36
CA LYS A 55 19.78 -5.44 1.02
C LYS A 55 20.20 -5.42 -0.46
N SER A 56 19.24 -5.23 -1.37
CA SER A 56 19.49 -5.33 -2.81
C SER A 56 20.03 -4.04 -3.45
N GLN A 57 19.73 -2.87 -2.88
CA GLN A 57 20.07 -1.56 -3.45
C GLN A 57 20.99 -0.72 -2.52
N GLY A 58 21.28 -1.21 -1.32
CA GLY A 58 22.13 -0.55 -0.32
C GLY A 58 21.36 0.17 0.78
N PRO A 59 22.02 0.50 1.91
CA PRO A 59 21.37 1.04 3.11
C PRO A 59 20.73 2.42 2.92
N ASN A 60 21.19 3.16 1.92
CA ASN A 60 20.71 4.52 1.62
C ASN A 60 19.68 4.53 0.47
N SER A 61 19.24 3.36 -0.02
CA SER A 61 18.35 3.26 -1.19
C SER A 61 16.94 3.79 -0.92
N LEU A 62 16.57 3.90 0.35
CA LEU A 62 15.31 4.45 0.82
C LEU A 62 15.49 5.80 1.54
N ASP A 63 16.68 6.40 1.44
CA ASP A 63 16.92 7.79 1.80
C ASP A 63 16.18 8.65 0.78
N GLY A 64 14.93 8.95 1.11
CA GLY A 64 14.02 9.71 0.27
C GLY A 64 14.43 11.17 0.09
N LEU A 65 13.54 11.95 -0.50
CA LEU A 65 13.62 13.41 -0.51
C LEU A 65 12.91 13.99 0.73
N PRO A 66 13.16 15.24 1.13
CA PRO A 66 12.44 15.87 2.23
C PRO A 66 10.91 15.81 2.11
N ASP A 67 10.38 15.74 0.88
CA ASP A 67 8.96 15.60 0.57
C ASP A 67 8.58 14.30 -0.14
N PHE A 68 9.48 13.30 -0.13
CA PHE A 68 9.20 11.95 -0.61
C PHE A 68 9.92 10.97 0.31
N ARG A 69 9.22 10.35 1.25
CA ARG A 69 9.82 9.38 2.19
C ARG A 69 9.25 7.98 2.04
N PHE A 70 10.01 7.01 2.53
CA PHE A 70 9.59 5.63 2.65
C PHE A 70 9.35 5.29 4.13
N GLU A 71 8.25 4.62 4.42
CA GLU A 71 7.91 4.09 5.74
C GLU A 71 7.67 2.58 5.62
N ALA A 72 7.72 1.87 6.74
CA ALA A 72 7.44 0.44 6.79
C ALA A 72 6.36 0.14 7.82
N ILE A 73 5.54 -0.88 7.54
CA ILE A 73 4.62 -1.49 8.51
C ILE A 73 4.77 -3.02 8.47
N PRO A 74 4.56 -3.72 9.60
CA PRO A 74 4.52 -5.18 9.62
C PRO A 74 3.32 -5.71 8.83
N ASP A 75 3.50 -6.85 8.16
CA ASP A 75 2.43 -7.62 7.51
C ASP A 75 1.86 -8.74 8.40
N GLY A 76 2.53 -9.02 9.53
CA GLY A 76 2.14 -10.04 10.49
C GLY A 76 2.27 -11.47 9.95
N LEU A 77 3.08 -11.68 8.90
CA LEU A 77 3.40 -13.00 8.38
C LEU A 77 4.64 -13.60 9.07
N PRO A 78 4.80 -14.94 9.04
CA PRO A 78 6.04 -15.58 9.46
C PRO A 78 7.23 -15.13 8.59
N GLU A 79 8.43 -15.25 9.14
CA GLU A 79 9.67 -15.06 8.38
C GLU A 79 9.65 -15.89 7.10
N SER A 80 10.07 -15.27 6.00
CA SER A 80 10.10 -15.84 4.66
C SER A 80 11.50 -15.68 4.07
N ASP A 81 11.83 -16.50 3.07
CA ASP A 81 13.09 -16.34 2.33
C ASP A 81 13.15 -14.96 1.69
N GLU A 82 14.12 -14.15 2.11
CA GLU A 82 14.36 -12.79 1.64
C GLU A 82 14.71 -12.71 0.15
N GLY A 83 15.17 -13.83 -0.45
CA GLY A 83 15.43 -13.94 -1.88
C GLY A 83 14.17 -14.07 -2.73
N ALA A 84 13.06 -14.52 -2.13
CA ALA A 84 11.82 -14.84 -2.82
C ALA A 84 10.74 -13.75 -2.64
N THR A 85 9.71 -13.80 -3.49
CA THR A 85 8.48 -13.05 -3.24
C THR A 85 7.67 -13.82 -2.19
N GLN A 86 7.14 -13.12 -1.19
CA GLN A 86 6.25 -13.73 -0.20
C GLN A 86 5.06 -14.41 -0.88
N ASP A 87 4.53 -15.45 -0.24
CA ASP A 87 3.36 -16.16 -0.72
C ASP A 87 2.16 -15.19 -0.84
N VAL A 88 1.65 -15.05 -2.07
CA VAL A 88 0.56 -14.12 -2.39
C VAL A 88 -0.73 -14.50 -1.68
N THR A 89 -0.97 -15.79 -1.43
CA THR A 89 -2.14 -16.29 -0.70
C THR A 89 -2.06 -15.88 0.76
N LEU A 90 -0.89 -16.06 1.41
CA LEU A 90 -0.68 -15.63 2.79
C LEU A 90 -0.83 -14.10 2.93
N LEU A 91 -0.31 -13.33 1.98
CA LEU A 91 -0.48 -11.88 1.95
C LEU A 91 -1.94 -11.48 1.80
N ALA A 92 -2.68 -12.10 0.87
CA ALA A 92 -4.11 -11.86 0.71
C ALA A 92 -4.89 -12.20 1.97
N GLU A 93 -4.57 -13.31 2.64
CA GLU A 93 -5.16 -13.67 3.92
C GLU A 93 -4.84 -12.66 5.03
N ALA A 94 -3.61 -12.16 5.09
CA ALA A 94 -3.21 -11.15 6.08
C ALA A 94 -4.00 -9.85 5.91
N VAL A 95 -4.22 -9.42 4.67
CA VAL A 95 -5.09 -8.28 4.36
C VAL A 95 -6.53 -8.56 4.76
N MET A 96 -7.08 -9.73 4.39
CA MET A 96 -8.47 -10.10 4.68
C MET A 96 -8.75 -10.33 6.17
N LYS A 97 -7.73 -10.69 6.96
CA LYS A 97 -7.79 -10.86 8.42
C LYS A 97 -7.37 -9.59 9.18
N ASP A 98 -7.38 -8.43 8.52
CA ASP A 98 -7.10 -7.11 9.09
C ASP A 98 -5.75 -6.95 9.82
N ARG A 99 -4.74 -7.77 9.47
CA ARG A 99 -3.41 -7.68 10.12
C ARG A 99 -2.72 -6.33 9.91
N PHE A 100 -3.05 -5.66 8.81
CA PHE A 100 -2.48 -4.36 8.42
C PHE A 100 -3.17 -3.16 9.07
N LEU A 101 -4.39 -3.33 9.62
CA LEU A 101 -5.21 -2.20 10.06
C LEU A 101 -4.56 -1.45 11.22
N ALA A 102 -4.20 -2.14 12.30
CA ALA A 102 -3.56 -1.51 13.46
C ALA A 102 -2.20 -0.87 13.10
N PRO A 103 -1.26 -1.56 12.43
CA PRO A 103 -0.01 -0.94 12.00
C PRO A 103 -0.18 0.29 11.10
N PHE A 104 -1.15 0.25 10.18
CA PHE A 104 -1.41 1.37 9.28
C PHE A 104 -2.03 2.56 10.02
N ARG A 105 -2.93 2.32 10.98
CA ARG A 105 -3.45 3.38 11.88
C ARG A 105 -2.34 4.03 12.67
N ASP A 106 -1.46 3.24 13.28
CA ASP A 106 -0.35 3.75 14.07
C ASP A 106 0.58 4.62 13.21
N LEU A 107 0.81 4.21 11.95
CA LEU A 107 1.54 5.04 10.99
C LEU A 107 0.81 6.38 10.76
N LEU A 108 -0.48 6.38 10.44
CA LEU A 108 -1.25 7.60 10.21
C LEU A 108 -1.24 8.54 11.41
N VAL A 109 -1.32 8.01 12.64
CA VAL A 109 -1.17 8.80 13.88
C VAL A 109 0.18 9.48 13.91
N ARG A 110 1.28 8.72 13.78
CA ARG A 110 2.66 9.25 13.81
C ARG A 110 2.89 10.33 12.75
N LEU A 111 2.39 10.13 11.53
CA LEU A 111 2.54 11.10 10.44
C LEU A 111 1.83 12.44 10.75
N ASN A 112 0.74 12.39 11.53
CA ASN A 112 -0.07 13.54 11.91
C ASN A 112 0.39 14.22 13.21
N GLU A 113 1.40 13.69 13.90
CA GLU A 113 1.95 14.32 15.10
C GLU A 113 2.66 15.64 14.75
N LYS A 114 2.42 16.68 15.56
CA LYS A 114 2.98 18.04 15.34
C LYS A 114 4.53 18.08 15.32
N ALA A 115 5.18 17.05 15.87
CA ALA A 115 6.63 16.93 15.87
C ALA A 115 7.21 16.51 14.50
N SER A 116 6.37 16.01 13.57
CA SER A 116 6.83 15.45 12.30
C SER A 116 7.39 16.50 11.33
N CYS A 117 7.20 17.80 11.60
CA CYS A 117 7.62 18.93 10.75
C CYS A 117 7.09 18.87 9.30
N VAL A 118 6.13 17.98 9.02
CA VAL A 118 5.52 17.73 7.72
C VAL A 118 4.02 18.07 7.81
N SER A 119 3.39 18.40 6.68
CA SER A 119 1.94 18.60 6.63
C SER A 119 1.20 17.30 7.03
N PRO A 120 0.10 17.39 7.81
CA PRO A 120 -0.74 16.22 8.11
C PRO A 120 -1.17 15.49 6.84
N VAL A 121 -1.42 14.19 6.96
CA VAL A 121 -1.95 13.36 5.87
C VAL A 121 -3.26 13.97 5.36
N THR A 122 -3.36 14.15 4.05
CA THR A 122 -4.53 14.72 3.38
C THR A 122 -5.29 13.73 2.52
N CYS A 123 -4.65 12.65 2.08
CA CYS A 123 -5.30 11.58 1.32
C CYS A 123 -4.50 10.26 1.36
N ILE A 124 -5.19 9.18 1.00
CA ILE A 124 -4.62 7.84 0.84
C ILE A 124 -4.74 7.41 -0.62
N VAL A 125 -3.68 6.85 -1.18
CA VAL A 125 -3.68 6.15 -2.47
C VAL A 125 -3.35 4.69 -2.19
N SER A 126 -4.36 3.82 -2.26
CA SER A 126 -4.22 2.42 -1.90
C SER A 126 -4.29 1.53 -3.14
N ASP A 127 -3.49 0.47 -3.17
CA ASP A 127 -3.72 -0.61 -4.13
C ASP A 127 -5.08 -1.25 -3.88
N GLY A 128 -5.80 -1.60 -4.95
CA GLY A 128 -7.09 -2.26 -4.83
C GLY A 128 -7.06 -3.56 -4.02
N GLY A 129 -5.95 -4.29 -4.02
CA GLY A 129 -5.76 -5.49 -3.19
C GLY A 129 -5.59 -5.19 -1.70
N MET A 130 -5.25 -3.94 -1.33
CA MET A 130 -5.09 -3.47 0.05
C MET A 130 -6.34 -2.72 0.55
N SER A 131 -7.42 -2.69 -0.24
CA SER A 131 -8.60 -1.86 0.04
C SER A 131 -9.32 -2.16 1.37
N PRO A 132 -9.43 -3.41 1.88
CA PRO A 132 -10.24 -3.69 3.07
C PRO A 132 -9.87 -2.85 4.29
N PHE A 133 -8.62 -2.91 4.75
CA PHE A 133 -8.17 -2.12 5.91
C PHE A 133 -7.94 -0.65 5.54
N ALA A 134 -7.52 -0.34 4.31
CA ALA A 134 -7.20 1.02 3.90
C ALA A 134 -8.45 1.90 3.84
N ILE A 135 -9.59 1.36 3.40
CA ILE A 135 -10.89 2.04 3.43
C ILE A 135 -11.31 2.30 4.88
N THR A 136 -11.25 1.29 5.75
CA THR A 136 -11.57 1.44 7.18
C THR A 136 -10.73 2.54 7.83
N ALA A 137 -9.41 2.54 7.60
CA ALA A 137 -8.54 3.60 8.13
C ALA A 137 -8.85 4.98 7.51
N ALA A 138 -9.17 5.05 6.23
CA ALA A 138 -9.55 6.31 5.59
C ALA A 138 -10.83 6.90 6.22
N GLU A 139 -11.84 6.08 6.50
CA GLU A 139 -13.08 6.48 7.15
C GLU A 139 -12.84 7.00 8.57
N GLU A 140 -12.03 6.30 9.37
CA GLU A 140 -11.73 6.69 10.75
C GLU A 140 -10.98 8.01 10.87
N PHE A 141 -10.12 8.31 9.91
CA PHE A 141 -9.33 9.54 9.88
C PHE A 141 -10.02 10.65 9.05
N GLY A 142 -11.19 10.39 8.46
CA GLY A 142 -11.90 11.34 7.60
C GLY A 142 -11.12 11.72 6.35
N LEU A 143 -10.31 10.79 5.80
CA LEU A 143 -9.44 11.03 4.66
C LEU A 143 -10.09 10.54 3.35
N PRO A 144 -9.97 11.30 2.25
CA PRO A 144 -10.28 10.76 0.93
C PRO A 144 -9.30 9.65 0.55
N ILE A 145 -9.82 8.58 -0.05
CA ILE A 145 -9.06 7.44 -0.55
C ILE A 145 -9.28 7.23 -2.05
N ALA A 146 -8.19 7.04 -2.78
CA ALA A 146 -8.20 6.61 -4.18
C ALA A 146 -7.67 5.17 -4.28
N LEU A 147 -8.42 4.30 -4.97
CA LEU A 147 -8.00 2.92 -5.21
C LEU A 147 -7.33 2.80 -6.59
N PHE A 148 -6.09 2.32 -6.60
CA PHE A 148 -5.32 2.08 -7.80
C PHE A 148 -5.26 0.58 -8.09
N HIS A 149 -5.92 0.14 -9.16
CA HIS A 149 -5.85 -1.24 -9.62
C HIS A 149 -4.77 -1.38 -10.70
N THR A 150 -3.70 -2.10 -10.38
CA THR A 150 -2.58 -2.38 -11.29
C THR A 150 -2.81 -3.59 -12.19
N ILE A 151 -3.88 -4.36 -11.90
CA ILE A 151 -4.31 -5.52 -12.69
C ILE A 151 -4.97 -5.09 -14.00
N ALA A 152 -5.04 -6.02 -14.96
CA ALA A 152 -5.74 -5.78 -16.22
C ALA A 152 -7.23 -5.45 -15.99
N ALA A 153 -7.79 -4.58 -16.83
CA ALA A 153 -9.19 -4.16 -16.72
C ALA A 153 -10.17 -5.34 -16.78
N CYS A 154 -9.87 -6.37 -17.59
CA CYS A 154 -10.66 -7.60 -17.65
C CYS A 154 -10.62 -8.38 -16.33
N SER A 155 -9.45 -8.51 -15.69
CA SER A 155 -9.31 -9.14 -14.38
C SER A 155 -10.07 -8.36 -13.31
N PHE A 156 -9.98 -7.04 -13.31
CA PHE A 156 -10.75 -6.18 -12.41
C PHE A 156 -12.27 -6.38 -12.57
N MET A 157 -12.76 -6.44 -13.81
CA MET A 157 -14.18 -6.75 -14.07
C MET A 157 -14.56 -8.14 -13.57
N GLY A 158 -13.66 -9.13 -13.71
CA GLY A 158 -13.82 -10.46 -13.13
C GLY A 158 -14.01 -10.41 -11.61
N TYR A 159 -13.14 -9.71 -10.89
CA TYR A 159 -13.27 -9.52 -9.43
C TYR A 159 -14.56 -8.80 -9.06
N LYS A 160 -14.90 -7.71 -9.75
CA LYS A 160 -16.11 -6.91 -9.50
C LYS A 160 -17.39 -7.74 -9.67
N HIS A 161 -17.41 -8.65 -10.64
CA HIS A 161 -18.56 -9.49 -10.93
C HIS A 161 -18.47 -10.88 -10.29
N TYR A 162 -17.47 -11.15 -9.46
CA TYR A 162 -17.23 -12.49 -8.91
C TYR A 162 -18.45 -13.08 -8.20
N ARG A 163 -19.13 -12.30 -7.35
CA ARG A 163 -20.39 -12.73 -6.70
C ARG A 163 -21.48 -13.10 -7.71
N ALA A 164 -21.68 -12.26 -8.72
CA ALA A 164 -22.66 -12.53 -9.78
C ALA A 164 -22.30 -13.75 -10.63
N LEU A 165 -21.01 -14.05 -10.79
CA LEU A 165 -20.56 -15.27 -11.47
C LEU A 165 -20.85 -16.52 -10.63
N ILE A 166 -20.67 -16.46 -9.30
CA ILE A 166 -21.07 -17.53 -8.37
C ILE A 166 -22.58 -17.75 -8.42
N GLU A 167 -23.37 -16.69 -8.32
CA GLU A 167 -24.85 -16.76 -8.34
C GLU A 167 -25.39 -17.37 -9.63
N LYS A 168 -24.67 -17.19 -10.75
CA LYS A 168 -24.99 -17.79 -12.05
C LYS A 168 -24.44 -19.21 -12.24
N GLY A 169 -23.76 -19.77 -11.24
CA GLY A 169 -23.14 -21.10 -11.33
C GLY A 169 -22.01 -21.18 -12.37
N LEU A 170 -21.33 -20.06 -12.64
CA LEU A 170 -20.20 -19.99 -13.56
C LEU A 170 -18.85 -20.18 -12.84
N VAL A 171 -18.84 -20.16 -11.51
CA VAL A 171 -17.67 -20.42 -10.66
C VAL A 171 -18.05 -21.45 -9.58
N PRO A 172 -17.24 -22.50 -9.35
CA PRO A 172 -16.01 -22.85 -10.08
C PRO A 172 -16.29 -23.26 -11.53
N LEU A 173 -15.29 -23.21 -12.41
CA LEU A 173 -15.49 -23.56 -13.81
C LEU A 173 -15.82 -25.05 -13.92
N LYS A 174 -16.77 -25.39 -14.80
CA LYS A 174 -17.16 -26.79 -15.04
C LYS A 174 -15.97 -27.53 -15.66
N GLY A 175 -15.44 -28.53 -14.96
CA GLY A 175 -14.31 -29.37 -15.42
C GLY A 175 -13.03 -29.26 -14.58
N GLU A 176 -12.98 -28.41 -13.56
CA GLU A 176 -11.78 -28.25 -12.70
C GLU A 176 -11.64 -29.30 -11.58
N THR A 177 -12.35 -30.43 -11.64
CA THR A 177 -12.21 -31.52 -10.66
C THR A 177 -10.95 -32.40 -10.84
N GLU A 178 -10.02 -32.07 -11.74
CA GLU A 178 -8.89 -32.95 -12.08
C GLU A 178 -7.52 -32.25 -12.20
N ILE A 179 -7.18 -31.38 -11.26
CA ILE A 179 -5.77 -30.98 -11.11
C ILE A 179 -5.44 -30.85 -9.62
N ASN A 180 -5.25 -32.00 -8.98
CA ASN A 180 -4.51 -32.15 -7.73
C ASN A 180 -3.02 -32.30 -8.03
#